data_AF-A0A137SQD0-F1
#
_entry.id   AF-A0A137SQD0-F1
#
_cell.length_a   1.000
_cell.length_b   1.000
_cell.length_c   1.000
_cell.angle_alpha   90.00
_cell.angle_beta   90.00
_cell.angle_gamma   90.00
#
_symmetry.space_group_name_H-M   'P 1'
#
loop_
_entity.id
_entity.type
_entity.pdbx_description
1 polymer ?
#
loop_
_entity_poly.entity_id
_entity_poly.type
_entity_poly.pdbx_seq_one_letter_code
_entity_poly.pdbx_strand_id
1 'polypeptide(L)'
;MKKTLIKSLRADTGKLFIVRDGNRDFEIINNIEINLYEEKDYINRLGSKGRAVVTNKVSIAITDPLDAIANVNDSFSLEVDLKRKEGIYERVYINTLTPLNIYPNEKWEFEVDYKCINWGKFIG
;
A
#
# COMPACT_ATOMS: atom_id res chain seq x y z
N MET A 1 -3.48 -10.28 17.90
CA MET A 1 -2.77 -9.57 16.83
C MET A 1 -2.64 -8.09 17.19
N LYS A 2 -1.42 -7.55 17.29
CA LYS A 2 -1.19 -6.12 17.56
C LYS A 2 -0.61 -5.48 16.31
N LYS A 3 -1.34 -4.54 15.71
CA LYS A 3 -0.90 -3.74 14.57
C LYS A 3 -0.41 -2.39 15.08
N THR A 4 0.85 -2.06 14.80
CA THR A 4 1.47 -0.80 15.21
C THR A 4 1.86 -0.03 13.96
N LEU A 5 1.34 1.19 13.79
CA LEU A 5 1.78 2.07 12.72
C LEU A 5 3.22 2.50 13.01
N ILE A 6 4.13 2.20 12.09
CA ILE A 6 5.53 2.56 12.19
C ILE A 6 5.77 3.91 11.52
N LYS A 7 5.21 4.10 10.32
CA LYS A 7 5.40 5.33 9.55
C LYS A 7 4.29 5.54 8.53
N SER A 8 4.07 6.80 8.18
CA SER A 8 3.20 7.22 7.08
C SER A 8 3.99 8.08 6.10
N LEU A 9 3.77 7.85 4.81
CA LEU A 9 4.20 8.71 3.71
C LEU A 9 2.97 9.25 3.01
N ARG A 10 3.09 10.44 2.43
CA ARG A 10 2.03 11.06 1.65
C ARG A 10 2.55 11.42 0.27
N ALA A 11 1.74 11.17 -0.74
CA ALA A 11 1.95 11.65 -2.09
C ALA A 11 0.76 12.50 -2.51
N ASP A 12 1.04 13.66 -3.10
CA ASP A 12 0.00 14.60 -3.51
C ASP A 12 -0.76 14.06 -4.73
N THR A 13 -0.04 13.47 -5.68
CA THR A 13 -0.58 12.90 -6.93
C THR A 13 0.13 11.59 -7.30
N GLY A 14 -0.60 10.69 -7.94
CA GLY A 14 -0.09 9.44 -8.49
C GLY A 14 -0.96 8.92 -9.63
N LYS A 15 -0.56 7.79 -10.20
CA LYS A 15 -1.31 7.06 -11.22
C LYS A 15 -1.62 5.66 -10.72
N LEU A 16 -2.90 5.36 -10.57
CA LEU A 16 -3.36 4.00 -10.35
C LEU A 16 -3.61 3.36 -11.72
N PHE A 17 -2.89 2.28 -12.01
CA PHE A 17 -3.14 1.48 -13.19
C PHE A 17 -4.03 0.30 -12.85
N ILE A 18 -5.03 0.07 -13.68
CA ILE A 18 -5.98 -1.03 -13.57
C ILE A 18 -5.77 -1.90 -14.81
N VAL A 19 -5.42 -3.17 -14.59
CA VAL A 19 -5.24 -4.15 -15.66
C VAL A 19 -6.43 -5.10 -15.64
N ARG A 20 -7.18 -5.11 -16.75
CA ARG A 20 -8.39 -5.93 -16.95
C ARG A 20 -8.38 -6.54 -18.35
N ASP A 21 -8.53 -7.86 -18.44
CA ASP A 21 -8.62 -8.59 -19.70
C ASP A 21 -7.50 -8.26 -20.72
N GLY A 22 -6.29 -7.99 -20.22
CA GLY A 22 -5.13 -7.61 -21.03
C GLY A 22 -5.05 -6.12 -21.42
N ASN A 23 -6.09 -5.33 -21.12
CA ASN A 23 -6.06 -3.88 -21.23
C ASN A 23 -5.48 -3.26 -19.96
N ARG A 24 -4.75 -2.16 -20.12
CA ARG A 24 -4.18 -1.39 -19.01
C ARG A 24 -4.64 0.06 -19.12
N ASP A 25 -5.55 0.42 -18.24
CA ASP A 25 -6.03 1.78 -18.06
C ASP A 25 -5.33 2.42 -16.86
N PHE A 26 -5.43 3.74 -16.75
CA PHE A 26 -4.93 4.46 -15.58
C PHE A 26 -5.86 5.59 -15.17
N GLU A 27 -5.89 5.85 -13.87
CA GLU A 27 -6.52 7.02 -13.28
C GLU A 27 -5.49 7.85 -12.53
N ILE A 28 -5.65 9.17 -12.64
CA ILE A 28 -4.87 10.10 -11.82
C ILE A 28 -5.57 10.20 -10.47
N ILE A 29 -4.84 9.86 -9.42
CA ILE A 29 -5.34 9.84 -8.06
C ILE A 29 -4.58 10.88 -7.23
N ASN A 30 -5.24 11.46 -6.23
CA ASN A 30 -4.64 12.44 -5.33
C ASN A 30 -4.75 12.00 -3.87
N ASN A 31 -4.03 12.70 -2.99
CA ASN A 31 -4.06 12.51 -1.55
C ASN A 31 -3.81 11.05 -1.12
N ILE A 32 -2.68 10.50 -1.55
CA ILE A 32 -2.36 9.09 -1.33
C ILE A 32 -1.62 8.98 -0.01
N GLU A 33 -2.10 8.12 0.88
CA GLU A 33 -1.44 7.83 2.16
C GLU A 33 -0.89 6.40 2.17
N ILE A 34 0.41 6.27 2.40
CA ILE A 34 1.11 4.99 2.43
C ILE A 34 1.59 4.74 3.85
N ASN A 35 1.03 3.74 4.50
CA ASN A 35 1.22 3.43 5.91
C ASN A 35 1.97 2.11 6.09
N LEU A 36 3.16 2.17 6.71
CA LEU A 36 3.92 1.00 7.14
C LEU A 36 3.47 0.56 8.52
N TYR A 37 3.02 -0.68 8.62
CA TYR A 37 2.63 -1.32 9.87
C TYR A 37 3.54 -2.47 10.23
N GLU A 38 3.80 -2.61 11.54
CA GLU A 38 4.37 -3.80 12.14
C GLU A 38 3.23 -4.59 12.79
N GLU A 39 3.03 -5.82 12.34
CA GLU A 39 2.08 -6.77 12.91
C GLU A 39 2.84 -7.78 13.76
N LYS A 40 2.51 -7.85 15.05
CA LYS A 40 3.02 -8.89 15.95
C LYS A 40 1.94 -9.93 16.18
N ASP A 41 2.29 -11.16 15.85
CA ASP A 41 1.46 -12.32 16.14
C ASP A 41 2.18 -13.31 17.04
N TYR A 42 1.43 -13.95 17.94
CA TYR A 42 1.99 -14.91 18.89
C TYR A 42 1.53 -16.30 18.49
N ILE A 43 2.42 -17.07 17.88
CA ILE A 43 2.09 -18.43 17.45
C ILE A 43 2.46 -19.38 18.58
N ASN A 44 1.44 -19.97 19.19
CA ASN A 44 1.60 -21.07 20.14
C ASN A 44 1.86 -22.36 19.35
N ARG A 45 3.13 -22.78 19.28
CA ARG A 45 3.47 -24.14 18.81
C ARG A 45 3.33 -25.11 19.97
N LEU A 46 2.58 -26.20 19.75
CA LEU A 46 2.46 -27.33 20.69
C LEU A 46 3.84 -27.74 21.21
N GLY A 47 4.03 -27.66 22.54
CA GLY A 47 5.27 -28.05 23.21
C GLY A 47 6.35 -26.97 23.40
N SER A 48 6.11 -25.71 22.99
CA SER A 48 7.09 -24.62 23.17
C SER A 48 6.44 -23.34 23.71
N LYS A 49 7.17 -22.56 24.52
CA LYS A 49 6.74 -21.21 24.91
C LYS A 49 6.52 -20.39 23.64
N GLY A 50 5.33 -19.81 23.49
CA GLY A 50 4.89 -19.09 22.28
C GLY A 50 5.94 -18.11 21.78
N ARG A 51 6.25 -18.17 20.48
CA ARG A 51 7.21 -17.26 19.83
C ARG A 51 6.44 -16.13 19.17
N ALA A 52 6.83 -14.89 19.45
CA ALA A 52 6.34 -13.74 18.71
C ALA A 52 6.92 -13.78 17.30
N VAL A 53 6.06 -13.79 16.29
CA VAL A 53 6.40 -13.56 14.89
C VAL A 53 6.05 -12.12 14.57
N VAL A 54 7.00 -11.40 13.98
CA VAL A 54 6.83 -10.01 13.57
C VAL A 54 6.81 -9.97 12.04
N THR A 55 5.72 -9.48 11.47
CA THR A 55 5.55 -9.30 10.03
C THR A 55 5.30 -7.84 9.72
N ASN A 56 6.00 -7.30 8.73
CA ASN A 56 5.76 -5.94 8.26
C ASN A 56 4.78 -5.97 7.09
N LYS A 57 3.77 -5.11 7.15
CA LYS A 57 2.78 -4.93 6.09
C LYS A 57 2.69 -3.46 5.72
N VAL A 58 2.45 -3.18 4.46
CA VAL A 58 2.20 -1.82 4.00
C VAL A 58 0.77 -1.73 3.52
N SER A 59 0.04 -0.75 4.05
CA SER A 59 -1.27 -0.36 3.55
C SER A 59 -1.12 0.89 2.71
N ILE A 60 -1.81 0.95 1.58
CA ILE A 60 -1.92 2.13 0.73
C ILE A 60 -3.39 2.51 0.71
N ALA A 61 -3.69 3.71 1.21
CA ALA A 61 -5.02 4.28 1.16
C ALA A 61 -5.05 5.41 0.13
N ILE A 62 -5.94 5.29 -0.84
CA ILE A 62 -6.30 6.38 -1.75
C ILE A 62 -7.51 7.06 -1.12
N THR A 63 -7.35 8.32 -0.70
CA THR A 63 -8.38 8.97 0.10
C THR A 63 -9.48 9.65 -0.72
N ASP A 64 -9.25 9.83 -2.01
CA ASP A 64 -10.22 10.44 -2.91
C ASP A 64 -11.07 9.34 -3.58
N PRO A 65 -12.39 9.55 -3.67
CA PRO A 65 -13.29 8.60 -4.32
C PRO A 65 -12.93 8.46 -5.80
N LEU A 66 -12.86 7.21 -6.26
CA LEU A 66 -12.64 6.89 -7.66
C LEU A 66 -13.96 6.48 -8.33
N ASP A 67 -14.15 6.96 -9.55
CA ASP A 67 -15.31 6.63 -10.38
C ASP A 67 -15.20 5.24 -11.01
N ALA A 68 -13.99 4.65 -11.06
CA ALA A 68 -13.76 3.31 -11.54
C ALA A 68 -14.59 2.27 -10.76
N ILE A 69 -15.15 1.29 -11.48
CA ILE A 69 -15.72 0.09 -10.87
C ILE A 69 -14.64 -0.98 -10.88
N ALA A 70 -14.17 -1.42 -9.71
CA ALA A 70 -13.24 -2.54 -9.59
C ALA A 70 -13.95 -3.88 -9.77
N ASN A 71 -13.31 -4.79 -10.49
CA ASN A 71 -13.71 -6.19 -10.62
C ASN A 71 -12.77 -7.10 -9.82
N VAL A 72 -13.28 -8.27 -9.44
CA VAL A 72 -12.54 -9.28 -8.66
C VAL A 72 -11.27 -9.76 -9.36
N ASN A 73 -11.23 -9.73 -10.70
CA ASN A 73 -10.10 -10.18 -11.51
C ASN A 73 -9.13 -9.06 -11.90
N ASP A 74 -9.40 -7.81 -11.49
CA ASP A 74 -8.54 -6.69 -11.85
C ASP A 74 -7.20 -6.78 -11.10
N SER A 75 -6.12 -6.45 -11.80
CA SER A 75 -4.80 -6.29 -11.19
C SER A 75 -4.47 -4.80 -11.09
N PHE A 76 -3.92 -4.39 -9.95
CA PHE A 76 -3.68 -2.99 -9.64
C PHE A 76 -2.19 -2.71 -9.46
N SER A 77 -1.71 -1.59 -10.02
CA SER A 77 -0.37 -1.06 -9.78
C SER A 77 -0.40 0.44 -9.58
N LEU A 78 0.57 0.99 -8.87
CA LEU A 78 0.63 2.39 -8.49
C LEU A 78 1.97 3.01 -8.84
N GLU A 79 1.93 4.19 -9.45
CA GLU A 79 3.07 5.07 -9.67
C GLU A 79 2.87 6.34 -8.87
N VAL A 80 3.80 6.66 -7.97
CA VAL A 80 3.72 7.85 -7.10
C VAL A 80 5.06 8.53 -6.97
N ASP A 81 5.03 9.85 -6.89
CA ASP A 81 6.23 10.64 -6.60
C ASP A 81 6.29 10.92 -5.09
N LEU A 82 7.25 10.28 -4.41
CA LEU A 82 7.43 10.40 -2.96
C LEU A 82 8.60 11.31 -2.63
N LYS A 83 8.40 12.19 -1.64
CA LYS A 83 9.46 13.09 -1.18
C LYS A 83 10.43 12.37 -0.25
N ARG A 84 11.71 12.33 -0.62
CA ARG A 84 12.80 11.80 0.22
C ARG A 84 13.14 12.78 1.35
N LYS A 85 13.87 12.28 2.37
CA LYS A 85 14.39 13.09 3.48
C LYS A 85 15.15 14.33 3.02
N GLU A 86 15.92 14.20 1.93
CA GLU A 86 16.75 15.26 1.34
C GLU A 86 15.93 16.32 0.59
N GLY A 87 14.61 16.17 0.48
CA GLY A 87 13.73 17.08 -0.23
C GLY A 87 13.56 16.79 -1.73
N ILE A 88 14.29 15.82 -2.26
CA ILE A 88 14.18 15.34 -3.65
C ILE A 88 12.95 14.43 -3.78
N TYR A 89 12.18 14.60 -4.84
CA TYR A 89 11.09 13.68 -5.19
C TYR A 89 11.66 12.49 -5.97
N GLU A 90 11.32 11.28 -5.54
CA GLU A 90 11.67 10.03 -6.21
C GLU A 90 10.38 9.34 -6.64
N ARG A 91 10.33 8.93 -7.91
CA ARG A 91 9.23 8.15 -8.45
C ARG A 91 9.34 6.70 -7.98
N VAL A 92 8.25 6.19 -7.41
CA VAL A 92 8.14 4.84 -6.90
C VAL A 92 7.04 4.10 -7.65
N TYR A 93 7.37 2.89 -8.09
CA TYR A 93 6.48 1.99 -8.81
C TYR A 93 6.16 0.79 -7.93
N ILE A 94 4.87 0.55 -7.72
CA ILE A 94 4.34 -0.54 -6.90
C ILE A 94 3.50 -1.41 -7.83
N ASN A 95 4.06 -2.53 -8.26
CA ASN A 95 3.50 -3.32 -9.36
C ASN A 95 2.37 -4.27 -8.95
N THR A 96 2.20 -4.52 -7.65
CA THR A 96 1.21 -5.48 -7.16
C THR A 96 0.55 -4.91 -5.92
N LEU A 97 -0.69 -4.46 -6.10
CA LEU A 97 -1.57 -4.02 -5.03
C LEU A 97 -2.65 -5.08 -4.80
N THR A 98 -2.80 -5.52 -3.56
CA THR A 98 -3.90 -6.40 -3.16
C THR A 98 -5.07 -5.54 -2.68
N PRO A 99 -6.23 -5.56 -3.32
CA PRO A 99 -7.38 -4.78 -2.87
C PRO A 99 -7.88 -5.29 -1.50
N LEU A 100 -8.06 -4.38 -0.53
CA LEU A 100 -8.64 -4.69 0.78
C LEU A 100 -10.08 -4.18 0.88
N ASN A 101 -10.29 -2.89 0.62
CA ASN A 101 -11.59 -2.25 0.62
C ASN A 101 -11.69 -1.36 -0.61
N ILE A 102 -12.50 -1.79 -1.58
CA ILE A 102 -12.75 -1.01 -2.79
C ILE A 102 -14.26 -0.94 -3.00
N TYR A 103 -14.82 0.23 -2.71
CA TYR A 103 -16.23 0.51 -2.94
C TYR A 103 -16.35 1.75 -3.86
N PRO A 104 -17.35 1.78 -4.75
CA PRO A 104 -17.61 2.95 -5.59
C PRO A 104 -17.86 4.19 -4.72
N ASN A 105 -17.28 5.33 -5.10
CA ASN A 105 -17.38 6.60 -4.36
C ASN A 105 -16.87 6.59 -2.91
N GLU A 106 -16.09 5.59 -2.53
CA GLU A 106 -15.44 5.53 -1.22
C GLU A 106 -13.92 5.54 -1.35
N LYS A 107 -13.25 5.52 -0.20
CA LYS A 107 -11.79 5.40 -0.14
C LYS A 107 -11.37 4.00 -0.53
N TRP A 108 -10.37 3.91 -1.39
CA TRP A 108 -9.82 2.63 -1.80
C TRP A 108 -8.60 2.29 -0.95
N GLU A 109 -8.60 1.09 -0.39
CA GLU A 109 -7.52 0.58 0.44
C GLU A 109 -6.89 -0.65 -0.19
N PHE A 110 -5.57 -0.66 -0.21
CA PHE A 110 -4.75 -1.74 -0.76
C PHE A 110 -3.71 -2.20 0.25
N GLU A 111 -3.33 -3.47 0.16
CA GLU A 111 -2.21 -4.05 0.89
C GLU A 111 -1.08 -4.41 -0.07
N VAL A 112 0.17 -4.16 0.34
CA VAL A 112 1.37 -4.52 -0.41
C VAL A 112 2.47 -5.05 0.49
N ASP A 113 3.39 -5.80 -0.11
CA ASP A 113 4.61 -6.25 0.55
C ASP A 113 5.46 -5.04 0.95
N TYR A 114 5.99 -5.05 2.17
CA TYR A 114 6.83 -3.97 2.69
C TYR A 114 8.08 -3.66 1.85
N LYS A 115 8.55 -4.62 1.05
CA LYS A 115 9.71 -4.49 0.15
C LYS A 115 9.43 -3.66 -1.11
N CYS A 116 8.17 -3.32 -1.40
CA CYS A 116 7.83 -2.52 -2.58
C CYS A 116 8.39 -1.09 -2.51
N ILE A 117 8.73 -0.60 -1.32
CA ILE A 117 9.30 0.73 -1.10
C ILE A 117 10.64 0.58 -0.36
N ASN A 118 11.66 1.29 -0.84
CA ASN A 118 12.91 1.42 -0.10
C ASN A 118 12.73 2.47 1.02
N TRP A 119 12.11 2.04 2.11
CA TRP A 119 11.77 2.88 3.25
C TRP A 119 12.96 3.67 3.81
N GLY A 120 14.19 3.13 3.75
CA GLY A 120 15.39 3.82 4.24
C GLY A 120 15.70 5.14 3.53
N LYS A 121 15.23 5.33 2.28
CA LYS A 121 15.40 6.58 1.54
C LYS A 121 14.42 7.68 1.95
N PHE A 122 13.28 7.29 2.52
CA PHE A 122 12.16 8.16 2.85
C PHE A 122 12.01 8.35 4.37
N ILE A 123 12.58 7.45 5.16
CA ILE A 123 12.64 7.56 6.61
C ILE A 123 13.84 8.43 6.96
N GLY A 124 13.54 9.59 7.54
CA GLY A 124 14.51 10.54 8.05
C GLY A 124 14.25 10.94 9.48
#